data_AF-A0A661JG26-F1
#
_entry.id   AF-A0A661JG26-F1
#
_cell.length_a   1.000
_cell.length_b   1.000
_cell.length_c   1.000
_cell.angle_alpha   90.00
_cell.angle_beta   90.00
_cell.angle_gamma   90.00
#
_symmetry.space_group_name_H-M   'P 1'
#
loop_
_entity.id
_entity.type
_entity.pdbx_description
1 polymer ?
#
loop_
_entity_poly.entity_id
_entity_poly.type
_entity_poly.pdbx_seq_one_letter_code
_entity_poly.pdbx_strand_id
1 'polypeptide(L)' 'MISSGKIGIIAGNDQFPILVARSARKMGLKVIAVGFPDET' A
#
# COMPACT_ATOMS: atom_id res chain seq x y z
N MET A 1 1.22 16.68 -15.56
CA MET A 1 1.02 15.22 -15.59
C MET A 1 1.58 14.64 -14.31
N ILE A 2 0.74 14.17 -13.40
CA ILE A 2 1.21 13.40 -12.24
C ILE A 2 1.63 12.04 -12.80
N SER A 3 2.90 11.67 -12.61
CA SER A 3 3.44 10.37 -13.00
C SER A 3 2.51 9.27 -12.49
N SER A 4 2.13 8.32 -13.35
CA SER A 4 1.37 7.12 -12.99
C SER A 4 2.25 6.17 -12.15
N GLY A 5 2.61 6.64 -10.96
CA GLY A 5 3.53 5.99 -10.04
C GLY A 5 2.93 4.70 -9.46
N LYS A 6 3.82 3.75 -9.17
CA LYS A 6 3.49 2.54 -8.44
C LYS A 6 4.08 2.65 -7.03
N ILE A 7 3.36 2.13 -6.05
CA ILE A 7 3.88 1.95 -4.69
C ILE A 7 3.79 0.48 -4.31
N GLY A 8 4.90 -0.05 -3.79
CA GLY A 8 4.98 -1.36 -3.15
C GLY A 8 4.75 -1.21 -1.65
N ILE A 9 3.88 -2.04 -1.07
CA ILE A 9 3.67 -2.11 0.38
C ILE A 9 3.98 -3.53 0.83
N ILE A 10 4.99 -3.66 1.70
CA ILE A 10 5.24 -4.87 2.48
C ILE A 10 4.39 -4.73 3.73
N ALA A 11 3.25 -5.40 3.75
CA ALA A 11 2.26 -5.27 4.80
C ALA A 11 2.57 -6.24 5.94
N GLY A 12 3.02 -5.70 7.07
CA GLY A 12 2.90 -6.36 8.36
C GLY A 12 1.45 -6.31 8.88
N ASN A 13 1.26 -6.49 10.17
CA ASN A 13 -0.07 -6.47 10.78
C ASN A 13 -0.67 -5.07 10.95
N ASP A 14 -1.93 -5.08 11.39
CA ASP A 14 -2.73 -3.91 11.76
C ASP A 14 -3.17 -3.00 10.60
N GLN A 15 -3.70 -1.83 10.98
CA GLN A 15 -4.38 -0.91 10.08
C GLN A 15 -3.41 -0.02 9.28
N PHE A 16 -2.14 0.10 9.69
CA PHE A 16 -1.21 1.03 9.06
C PHE A 16 -1.00 0.75 7.55
N PRO A 17 -0.71 -0.49 7.11
CA PRO A 17 -0.58 -0.79 5.68
C PRO A 17 -1.86 -0.47 4.89
N ILE A 18 -3.02 -0.65 5.52
CA ILE A 18 -4.34 -0.36 4.93
C ILE A 18 -4.53 1.16 4.75
N LEU A 19 -4.17 1.95 5.76
CA LEU A 19 -4.27 3.41 5.72
C LEU A 19 -3.35 3.99 4.64
N VAL A 20 -2.11 3.50 4.54
CA VAL A 20 -1.15 3.89 3.50
C VAL A 20 -1.68 3.56 2.11
N ALA A 21 -2.16 2.32 1.91
CA ALA A 21 -2.73 1.88 0.63
C ALA A 21 -3.93 2.74 0.20
N ARG A 22 -4.80 3.12 1.16
CA ARG A 22 -5.96 3.99 0.89
C ARG A 22 -5.54 5.38 0.45
N SER A 23 -4.57 5.99 1.13
CA SER A 23 -4.09 7.32 0.75
C SER A 23 -3.42 7.30 -0.63
N ALA A 24 -2.55 6.33 -0.88
CA ALA A 24 -1.87 6.17 -2.17
C ALA A 24 -2.86 6.03 -3.34
N ARG A 25 -3.93 5.25 -3.17
CA ARG A 25 -5.01 5.14 -4.17
C ARG A 25 -5.71 6.47 -4.41
N LYS A 26 -6.00 7.24 -3.34
CA LYS A 26 -6.59 8.59 -3.46
C LYS A 26 -5.69 9.56 -4.23
N MET A 27 -4.38 9.36 -4.19
CA MET A 27 -3.39 10.13 -4.95
C MET A 27 -3.23 9.65 -6.41
N GLY A 28 -3.99 8.65 -6.85
CA GLY A 28 -3.92 8.08 -8.19
C GLY A 28 -2.76 7.09 -8.40
N LEU A 29 -2.12 6.62 -7.32
CA LEU A 29 -1.03 5.64 -7.41
C LEU A 29 -1.59 4.22 -7.56
N LYS A 30 -0.91 3.40 -8.36
CA LYS A 30 -1.16 1.96 -8.43
C LYS A 30 -0.48 1.28 -7.23
N VAL A 31 -1.28 0.72 -6.33
CA VAL A 31 -0.81 0.01 -5.15
C VAL A 31 -0.59 -1.48 -5.46
N ILE A 32 0.60 -1.99 -5.12
CA ILE A 32 0.95 -3.41 -5.11
C ILE A 32 1.31 -3.73 -3.67
N ALA A 33 0.61 -4.66 -3.03
CA ALA A 33 0.84 -5.02 -1.64
C ALA A 33 1.03 -6.53 -1.50
N VAL A 34 1.95 -6.93 -0.62
CA VAL A 34 2.16 -8.32 -0.19
C VAL A 34 2.04 -8.35 1.33
N GLY A 35 1.37 -9.37 1.86
CA GLY A 35 1.23 -9.59 3.31
C GLY A 35 1.77 -10.96 3.69
N PHE A 36 2.28 -11.08 4.90
CA PHE A 36 2.80 -12.33 5.45
C PHE A 36 1.84 -12.83 6.53
N PRO A 37 1.18 -13.98 6.33
CA PRO A 37 0.16 -14.47 7.26
C PRO A 37 0.69 -14.84 8.65
N ASP A 38 2.01 -15.01 8.82
CA ASP A 38 2.64 -15.49 10.05
C ASP A 38 3.57 -14.45 10.72
N GLU A 39 3.64 -13.21 10.21
CA GLU A 39 4.38 -12.15 10.90
C GLU A 39 3.44 -11.45 11.89
N THR A 40 3.87 -11.31 13.15
CA THR A 40 3.11 -10.65 14.24
C THR A 40 3.30 -9.14 14.20
#